data_AF-A0A8T4ZMB8-F1
#
_entry.id   AF-A0A8T4ZMB8-F1
#
_cell.length_a   1.000
_cell.length_b   1.000
_cell.length_c   1.000
_cell.angle_alpha   90.00
_cell.angle_beta   90.00
_cell.angle_gamma   90.00
#
_symmetry.space_group_name_H-M   'P 1'
#
loop_
_entity.id
_entity.type
_entity.pdbx_description
1 polymer ?
#
loop_
_entity_poly.entity_id
_entity_poly.type
_entity_poly.pdbx_seq_one_letter_code
_entity_poly.pdbx_strand_id
1 'polypeptide(L)' 'MENSDWERLIQNLSKEGILRTQKITKAMLAVPRKAFLPENMQQYSAVDTPLPIGYGQTASAPHMVSIMNEALML' A
#
# COMPACT_ATOMS: atom_id res chain seq x y z
N MET A 1 1.84 13.17 -17.58
CA MET A 1 1.91 13.24 -16.12
C MET A 1 2.50 11.92 -15.67
N GLU A 2 3.68 11.95 -15.08
CA GLU A 2 4.37 10.75 -14.60
C GLU A 2 3.61 10.25 -13.36
N ASN A 3 3.17 8.99 -13.37
CA ASN A 3 2.50 8.40 -12.20
C ASN A 3 3.49 8.32 -11.05
N SER A 4 3.06 8.66 -9.83
CA SER A 4 3.88 8.49 -8.63
C SER A 4 4.24 7.01 -8.40
N ASP A 5 5.35 6.74 -7.71
CA ASP A 5 5.75 5.36 -7.37
C ASP A 5 4.63 4.59 -6.65
N TRP A 6 3.82 5.29 -5.84
CA TRP A 6 2.65 4.73 -5.17
C TRP A 6 1.57 4.29 -6.17
N GLU A 7 1.21 5.14 -7.13
CA GLU A 7 0.23 4.78 -8.17
C GLU A 7 0.72 3.61 -9.01
N ARG A 8 2.02 3.56 -9.33
CA ARG A 8 2.61 2.43 -10.05
C ARG A 8 2.53 1.13 -9.25
N LEU A 9 2.80 1.18 -7.95
CA LEU A 9 2.63 0.01 -7.08
C LEU A 9 1.18 -0.47 -7.07
N ILE A 10 0.21 0.42 -6.88
CA ILE A 10 -1.21 0.07 -6.86
C ILE A 10 -1.65 -0.54 -8.20
N GLN A 11 -1.18 0.00 -9.32
CA GLN A 11 -1.43 -0.57 -10.65
C GLN A 11 -0.83 -1.97 -10.79
N ASN A 12 0.37 -2.22 -10.25
CA ASN A 12 0.99 -3.55 -10.29
C ASN A 12 0.19 -4.56 -9.46
N LEU A 13 -0.20 -4.21 -8.23
CA LEU A 13 -1.04 -5.08 -7.39
C LEU A 13 -2.38 -5.44 -8.06
N SER A 14 -2.95 -4.51 -8.82
CA SER A 14 -4.13 -4.81 -9.64
C SER A 14 -3.85 -5.70 -10.84
N LYS A 15 -2.72 -5.50 -11.54
CA LYS A 15 -2.30 -6.38 -12.66
C LYS A 15 -2.00 -7.80 -12.21
N GLU A 16 -1.46 -7.96 -11.00
CA GLU A 16 -1.16 -9.27 -10.38
C GLU A 16 -2.41 -9.96 -9.82
N GLY A 17 -3.57 -9.29 -9.82
CA GLY A 17 -4.82 -9.85 -9.32
C GLY A 17 -4.93 -9.89 -7.79
N ILE A 18 -4.00 -9.25 -7.08
CA ILE A 18 -4.02 -9.11 -5.61
C ILE A 18 -5.07 -8.08 -5.20
N LEU A 19 -5.16 -6.96 -5.93
CA LEU A 19 -6.11 -5.87 -5.69
C LEU A 19 -7.13 -5.80 -6.83
N ARG A 20 -8.37 -6.22 -6.58
CA ARG A 20 -9.39 -6.48 -7.60
C ARG A 20 -10.59 -5.54 -7.48
N THR A 21 -10.90 -5.10 -6.26
CA THR A 21 -12.09 -4.33 -5.96
C THR A 21 -11.82 -2.84 -6.13
N GLN A 22 -12.53 -2.20 -7.07
CA GLN A 22 -12.34 -0.79 -7.42
C GLN A 22 -12.46 0.16 -6.21
N LYS A 23 -13.33 -0.15 -5.25
CA LYS A 23 -13.51 0.65 -4.03
C LYS A 23 -12.26 0.62 -3.15
N ILE A 24 -11.64 -0.55 -3.00
CA ILE A 24 -10.37 -0.72 -2.27
C ILE A 24 -9.25 0.01 -3.01
N THR A 25 -9.16 -0.12 -4.34
CA THR A 25 -8.17 0.63 -5.15
C THR A 25 -8.29 2.13 -4.93
N LYS A 26 -9.51 2.68 -4.96
CA LYS A 26 -9.75 4.11 -4.68
C LYS A 26 -9.33 4.49 -3.27
N ALA A 27 -9.62 3.66 -2.26
CA ALA A 27 -9.23 3.91 -0.88
C ALA A 27 -7.70 3.93 -0.71
N MET A 28 -6.98 2.98 -1.30
CA MET A 28 -5.52 2.93 -1.24
C MET A 28 -4.86 4.10 -1.96
N LEU A 29 -5.44 4.59 -3.05
CA LEU A 29 -4.97 5.81 -3.74
C LEU A 29 -5.24 7.09 -2.92
N ALA A 30 -6.39 7.14 -2.24
CA ALA A 30 -6.77 8.29 -1.42
C ALA A 30 -5.99 8.38 -0.09
N VAL A 31 -5.55 7.24 0.45
CA VAL A 31 -4.86 7.15 1.75
C VAL A 31 -3.42 6.64 1.54
N PRO A 32 -2.45 7.54 1.28
CA PRO A 32 -1.08 7.14 1.00
C PRO A 32 -0.37 6.61 2.26
N ARG A 33 0.29 5.45 2.13
CA ARG A 33 1.07 4.82 3.21
C ARG A 33 2.12 5.75 3.83
N LYS A 34 2.70 6.66 3.04
CA LYS A 34 3.74 7.61 3.46
C LYS A 34 3.39 8.38 4.74
N ALA A 35 2.12 8.78 4.91
CA ALA A 35 1.69 9.56 6.07
C ALA A 35 1.74 8.78 7.41
N PHE A 36 1.85 7.46 7.35
CA PHE A 36 1.85 6.56 8.52
C PHE A 36 3.24 5.98 8.80
N LEU A 37 4.28 6.46 8.13
CA LEU A 37 5.65 5.99 8.28
C LEU A 37 6.52 7.04 8.98
N PRO A 38 7.50 6.62 9.81
CA PRO A 38 8.57 7.49 10.26
C PRO A 38 9.30 8.16 9.09
N GLU A 39 9.83 9.37 9.30
CA GLU A 39 10.44 10.19 8.25
C GLU A 39 11.53 9.44 7.45
N ASN A 40 12.39 8.69 8.14
CA ASN A 40 13.45 7.89 7.51
C ASN A 40 12.92 6.75 6.62
N MET A 41 11.66 6.35 6.79
CA MET A 41 11.01 5.27 6.03
C MET A 41 10.10 5.78 4.91
N GLN A 42 9.79 7.07 4.87
CA GLN A 42 8.82 7.63 3.92
C GLN A 42 9.21 7.45 2.45
N GLN A 43 10.50 7.49 2.12
CA GLN A 43 10.99 7.25 0.76
C GLN A 43 10.71 5.81 0.25
N TYR A 44 10.52 4.86 1.18
CA TYR A 44 10.23 3.47 0.86
C TYR A 44 8.74 3.16 0.85
N SER A 45 7.86 4.17 0.94
CA SER A 45 6.41 3.94 1.10
C SER A 45 5.77 3.10 0.00
N ALA A 46 6.34 3.13 -1.21
CA ALA A 46 5.91 2.37 -2.38
C ALA A 46 6.65 1.03 -2.57
N VAL A 47 7.52 0.64 -1.64
CA VAL A 47 8.13 -0.69 -1.64
C VAL A 47 7.15 -1.68 -1.02
N ASP A 48 6.88 -2.76 -1.74
CA ASP A 48 5.94 -3.78 -1.29
C ASP A 48 6.56 -4.75 -0.26
N THR A 49 6.87 -4.22 0.91
CA THR A 49 7.48 -4.95 2.02
C THR A 49 7.03 -4.34 3.36
N PRO A 50 7.03 -5.11 4.47
CA PRO A 50 6.82 -4.54 5.79
C PRO A 50 7.89 -3.49 6.10
N LEU A 51 7.49 -2.36 6.67
CA LEU A 51 8.42 -1.28 7.04
C LEU A 51 8.37 -1.04 8.54
N PRO A 52 9.51 -0.86 9.22
CA PRO A 52 9.54 -0.61 10.65
C PRO A 52 8.90 0.74 10.99
N ILE A 53 8.09 0.77 12.03
CA ILE A 53 7.43 2.00 12.54
C ILE A 53 7.84 2.34 13.98
N GLY A 54 8.85 1.65 14.51
CA GLY A 54 9.32 1.79 15.89
C GLY A 54 8.68 0.76 16.84
N TYR A 55 9.18 0.70 18.08
CA TYR A 55 8.67 -0.18 19.14
C TYR A 55 8.58 -1.67 18.76
N GLY A 56 9.50 -2.14 17.90
CA GLY A 56 9.50 -3.51 17.39
C GLY A 56 8.32 -3.84 16.45
N GLN A 57 7.59 -2.84 15.96
CA GLN A 57 6.42 -3.01 15.09
C GLN A 57 6.74 -2.64 13.64
N THR A 58 5.90 -3.16 12.73
CA THR A 58 5.97 -2.86 11.30
C THR A 58 4.61 -2.45 10.74
N ALA A 59 4.59 -1.50 9.81
CA ALA A 59 3.46 -1.33 8.91
C ALA A 59 3.49 -2.46 7.87
N SER A 60 2.39 -3.22 7.75
CA SER A 60 2.26 -4.33 6.79
C SER A 60 2.60 -3.92 5.35
N ALA A 61 3.04 -4.88 4.55
CA ALA A 61 3.25 -4.70 3.13
C ALA A 61 1.92 -4.31 2.43
N PRO A 62 1.96 -3.42 1.42
CA PRO A 62 0.83 -3.05 0.59
C PRO A 62 0.01 -4.24 0.07
N HIS A 63 0.63 -5.30 -0.47
CA HIS A 63 -0.11 -6.48 -0.93
C HIS A 63 -0.90 -7.14 0.21
N MET A 64 -0.35 -7.20 1.41
CA MET A 64 -1.00 -7.83 2.56
C MET A 64 -2.24 -7.03 2.97
N VAL A 65 -2.12 -5.70 2.99
CA VAL A 65 -3.27 -4.81 3.26
C VAL A 65 -4.33 -4.97 2.17
N SER A 66 -3.95 -5.09 0.89
CA SER A 66 -4.90 -5.38 -0.19
C SER A 66 -5.63 -6.71 0.05
N ILE A 67 -4.90 -7.80 0.34
CA ILE A 67 -5.47 -9.12 0.62
C ILE A 67 -6.46 -9.07 1.79
N MET A 68 -6.10 -8.40 2.89
CA MET A 68 -6.97 -8.27 4.05
C MET A 68 -8.28 -7.54 3.72
N ASN A 69 -8.22 -6.45 2.95
CA ASN A 69 -9.43 -5.71 2.57
C ASN A 69 -10.29 -6.51 1.56
N GLU A 70 -9.66 -7.21 0.62
CA GLU A 70 -10.36 -8.08 -0.34
C GLU A 70 -11.08 -9.24 0.36
N ALA A 71 -10.46 -9.82 1.39
CA ALA A 71 -11.05 -10.90 2.19
C ALA A 71 -12.27 -10.44 3.00
N LEU A 72 -12.29 -9.18 3.44
CA LEU A 72 -13.42 -8.58 4.14
C LEU A 72 -14.57 -8.15 3.21
N MET A 73 -14.40 -8.28 1.88
CA MET A 73 -15.38 -7.88 0.86
C MET A 73 -15.82 -6.41 0.98
N LEU A 74 -14.88 -5.51 1.31
CA LEU A 74 -15.13 -4.08 1.52
C LEU A 74 -15.41 -3.27 0.24
#